data_AF-A0A0B7ICB4-F1
#
_entry.id   AF-A0A0B7ICB4-F1
#
_cell.length_a   1.000
_cell.length_b   1.000
_cell.length_c   1.000
_cell.angle_alpha   90.00
_cell.angle_beta   90.00
_cell.angle_gamma   90.00
#
_symmetry.space_group_name_H-M   'P 1'
#
loop_
_entity.id
_entity.type
_entity.pdbx_description
1 polymer ?
#
loop_
_entity_poly.entity_id
_entity_poly.type
_entity_poly.pdbx_seq_one_letter_code
_entity_poly.pdbx_strand_id
1 'polypeptide(L)'
;MAKTGRYYWVITNFEIKKDEADNIIGYVGYRKSVAESVIREHIEPLYKRLLKIEEVNGLDASEKYFLGYLEEKETSYYQFIANLLKQAEDGETASVETEEVPEEGDAKDVKATTKGFFARFFS
;
A
#
# COMPACT_ATOMS: atom_id res chain seq x y z
N MET A 1 -8.85 21.28 12.15
CA MET A 1 -9.74 20.59 11.19
C MET A 1 -9.96 21.49 9.98
N ALA A 2 -10.10 20.94 8.77
CA ALA A 2 -10.37 21.75 7.58
C ALA A 2 -11.71 22.49 7.74
N LYS A 3 -11.76 23.76 7.32
CA LYS A 3 -12.95 24.64 7.45
C LYS A 3 -14.22 24.04 6.81
N THR A 4 -14.05 23.10 5.88
CA THR A 4 -15.13 22.44 5.14
C THR A 4 -15.33 20.96 5.50
N GLY A 5 -14.57 20.40 6.44
CA GLY A 5 -14.64 18.97 6.81
C GLY A 5 -14.23 17.99 5.71
N ARG A 6 -13.69 18.48 4.59
CA ARG A 6 -13.18 17.64 3.50
C ARG A 6 -11.74 17.26 3.75
N TYR A 7 -11.43 15.99 3.60
CA TYR A 7 -10.10 15.42 3.72
C TYR A 7 -9.72 14.79 2.38
N TYR A 8 -8.43 14.73 2.08
CA TYR A 8 -7.92 14.08 0.88
C TYR A 8 -6.65 13.30 1.24
N TRP A 9 -6.47 12.16 0.58
CA TRP A 9 -5.30 11.33 0.77
C TRP A 9 -4.19 11.78 -0.18
N VAL A 10 -2.99 11.91 0.35
CA VAL A 10 -1.79 12.25 -0.40
C VAL A 10 -0.67 11.29 -0.08
N ILE A 11 0.15 11.04 -1.09
CA ILE A 11 1.44 10.40 -0.90
C ILE A 11 2.51 11.44 -1.21
N THR A 12 3.49 11.52 -0.32
CA THR A 12 4.60 12.45 -0.44
C THR A 12 5.89 11.68 -0.52
N ASN A 13 6.67 11.93 -1.57
CA ASN A 13 8.07 11.52 -1.65
C ASN A 13 8.96 12.70 -1.26
N PHE A 14 9.95 12.47 -0.42
CA PHE A 14 10.90 13.48 0.02
C PHE A 14 12.26 13.22 -0.59
N GLU A 15 12.78 14.22 -1.29
CA GLU A 15 14.15 14.25 -1.80
C GLU A 15 14.99 15.18 -0.93
N ILE A 16 16.11 14.67 -0.42
CA ILE A 16 17.07 15.45 0.36
C ILE A 16 18.08 16.06 -0.60
N LYS A 17 18.11 17.39 -0.67
CA LYS A 17 19.13 18.10 -1.45
C LYS A 17 20.40 18.25 -0.62
N LYS A 18 21.52 17.88 -1.23
CA LYS A 18 22.85 18.00 -0.65
C LYS A 18 23.76 18.84 -1.53
N ASP A 19 24.74 19.51 -0.92
CA ASP A 19 25.81 20.20 -1.64
C ASP A 19 26.94 19.23 -2.06
N GLU A 20 27.97 19.75 -2.72
CA GLU A 20 29.14 18.97 -3.18
C GLU A 20 29.94 18.36 -2.01
N ALA A 21 29.77 18.86 -0.79
CA ALA A 21 30.42 18.39 0.42
C ALA A 21 29.51 17.45 1.25
N ASP A 22 28.41 16.96 0.67
CA ASP A 22 27.40 16.08 1.28
C ASP A 22 26.63 16.71 2.46
N ASN A 23 26.67 18.03 2.63
CA ASN A 23 25.84 18.71 3.65
C ASN A 23 24.40 18.85 3.16
N ILE A 24 23.44 18.62 4.05
CA ILE A 24 22.01 18.79 3.74
C ILE A 24 21.72 20.29 3.58
N ILE A 25 21.27 20.69 2.39
CA ILE A 25 20.92 22.08 2.06
C ILE A 25 19.41 22.29 1.89
N GLY A 26 18.61 21.21 1.87
CA GLY A 26 17.16 21.33 1.85
C GLY A 26 16.40 20.02 1.62
N TYR A 27 15.07 20.12 1.64
CA TYR A 27 14.16 19.01 1.40
C TYR A 27 13.12 19.42 0.36
N VAL A 28 12.89 18.58 -0.64
CA VAL A 28 11.83 18.77 -1.64
C VAL A 28 10.79 17.67 -1.47
N GLY A 29 9.52 18.05 -1.34
CA GLY A 29 8.40 17.11 -1.20
C GLY A 29 7.55 17.09 -2.48
N TYR A 30 7.54 15.96 -3.17
CA TYR A 30 6.67 15.70 -4.31
C TYR A 30 5.40 15.02 -3.84
N ARG A 31 4.23 15.58 -4.17
CA ARG A 31 2.94 15.08 -3.70
C ARG A 31 2.07 14.63 -4.86
N LYS A 32 1.44 13.47 -4.71
CA LYS A 32 0.41 12.98 -5.63
C LYS A 32 -0.86 12.65 -4.84
N SER A 33 -2.01 13.03 -5.39
CA SER A 33 -3.31 12.59 -4.86
C SER A 33 -3.50 11.11 -5.13
N VAL A 34 -4.13 10.41 -4.20
CA VAL A 34 -4.50 9.01 -4.39
C VAL A 34 -5.88 8.93 -5.05
N ALA A 35 -6.05 8.02 -6.00
CA ALA A 35 -7.33 7.77 -6.64
C ALA A 35 -8.40 7.33 -5.63
N GLU A 36 -9.63 7.80 -5.80
CA GLU A 36 -10.73 7.54 -4.86
C GLU A 36 -11.08 6.03 -4.76
N SER A 37 -10.97 5.29 -5.87
CA SER A 37 -11.19 3.85 -5.91
C SER A 37 -10.23 3.11 -4.98
N VAL A 38 -8.93 3.40 -5.05
CA VAL A 38 -7.90 2.82 -4.17
C VAL A 38 -8.22 3.08 -2.70
N ILE A 39 -8.64 4.31 -2.40
CA ILE A 39 -8.99 4.70 -1.04
C ILE A 39 -10.17 3.86 -0.54
N ARG A 40 -11.26 3.80 -1.29
CA ARG A 40 -12.49 3.11 -0.87
C ARG A 40 -12.38 1.59 -0.85
N GLU A 41 -11.65 1.02 -1.80
CA GLU A 41 -11.61 -0.43 -2.01
C GLU A 41 -10.51 -1.10 -1.18
N HIS A 42 -9.42 -0.41 -0.88
CA HIS A 42 -8.25 -1.02 -0.23
C HIS A 42 -7.88 -0.35 1.10
N ILE A 43 -7.71 0.97 1.09
CA ILE A 43 -7.18 1.70 2.25
C ILE A 43 -8.22 1.76 3.37
N GLU A 44 -9.41 2.31 3.09
CA GLU A 44 -10.46 2.53 4.08
C GLU A 44 -10.92 1.23 4.78
N PRO A 45 -11.16 0.09 4.08
CA PRO A 45 -11.54 -1.15 4.73
C PRO A 45 -10.45 -1.70 5.66
N LEU A 46 -9.18 -1.60 5.25
CA LEU A 46 -8.05 -2.04 6.06
C LEU A 46 -7.96 -1.21 7.35
N TYR A 47 -7.98 0.12 7.25
CA TYR A 47 -7.93 1.00 8.42
C TYR A 47 -9.14 0.80 9.36
N LYS A 48 -10.35 0.63 8.82
CA LYS A 48 -11.54 0.31 9.64
C LYS A 48 -11.36 -0.99 10.40
N ARG A 49 -10.75 -2.01 9.77
CA ARG A 49 -10.49 -3.29 10.42
C ARG A 49 -9.46 -3.16 11.54
N LEU A 50 -8.37 -2.45 11.30
CA LEU A 50 -7.33 -2.17 12.29
C LEU A 50 -7.89 -1.40 13.48
N LEU A 51 -8.65 -0.34 13.24
CA LEU A 51 -9.28 0.46 14.29
C LEU A 51 -10.21 -0.40 15.15
N LYS A 52 -11.03 -1.25 14.54
CA LYS A 52 -11.92 -2.14 15.30
C LYS A 52 -11.16 -3.13 16.19
N ILE A 53 -10.02 -3.64 15.72
CA ILE A 53 -9.17 -4.53 16.52
C ILE A 53 -8.52 -3.74 17.66
N GLU A 54 -8.03 -2.55 17.39
CA GLU A 54 -7.44 -1.65 18.39
C GLU A 54 -8.44 -1.32 19.51
N GLU A 55 -9.68 -0.98 19.15
CA GLU A 55 -10.75 -0.65 20.11
C GLU A 55 -11.10 -1.81 21.04
N VAL A 56 -10.99 -3.06 20.58
CA VAL A 56 -11.39 -4.26 21.33
C VAL A 56 -10.22 -4.92 22.04
N ASN A 57 -9.05 -4.96 21.42
CA ASN A 57 -7.91 -5.78 21.81
C ASN A 57 -6.63 -4.98 22.05
N GLY A 58 -6.67 -3.66 21.86
CA GLY A 58 -5.53 -2.76 22.02
C GLY A 58 -4.64 -2.68 20.77
N LEU A 59 -3.73 -1.70 20.82
CA LEU A 59 -2.85 -1.35 19.70
C LEU A 59 -1.96 -2.53 19.26
N ASP A 60 -1.36 -3.26 20.19
CA ASP A 60 -0.49 -4.41 19.90
C ASP A 60 -1.20 -5.49 19.07
N ALA A 61 -2.51 -5.69 19.30
CA ALA A 61 -3.29 -6.66 18.55
C ALA A 61 -3.57 -6.17 17.12
N SER A 62 -3.84 -4.87 16.96
CA SER A 62 -4.03 -4.23 15.66
C SER A 62 -2.75 -4.29 14.83
N GLU A 63 -1.59 -4.00 15.44
CA GLU A 63 -0.28 -4.09 14.80
C GLU A 63 0.02 -5.53 14.36
N LYS A 64 -0.18 -6.53 15.23
CA LYS A 64 0.02 -7.95 14.88
C LYS A 64 -0.85 -8.39 13.72
N TYR A 65 -2.11 -7.96 13.69
CA TYR A 65 -3.00 -8.23 12.57
C TYR A 65 -2.47 -7.60 11.28
N PHE A 66 -2.03 -6.34 11.34
CA PHE A 66 -1.48 -5.64 10.18
C PHE A 66 -0.23 -6.34 9.62
N LEU A 67 0.69 -6.75 10.48
CA LEU A 67 1.89 -7.47 10.08
C LEU A 67 1.52 -8.83 9.45
N GLY A 68 0.60 -9.58 10.05
CA GLY A 68 0.12 -10.84 9.48
C GLY A 68 -0.60 -10.67 8.14
N TYR A 69 -1.36 -9.58 7.96
CA TYR A 69 -1.99 -9.22 6.69
C TYR A 69 -0.96 -8.97 5.57
N LEU A 70 0.15 -8.31 5.90
CA LEU A 70 1.25 -8.08 4.95
C LEU A 70 2.02 -9.38 4.66
N GLU A 71 2.25 -10.21 5.68
CA GLU A 71 2.92 -11.52 5.55
C GLU A 71 2.12 -12.47 4.66
N GLU A 72 0.79 -12.55 4.82
CA GLU A 72 -0.09 -13.37 3.97
C GLU A 72 -0.01 -12.96 2.49
N LYS A 73 0.29 -11.68 2.23
CA LYS A 73 0.45 -11.12 0.88
C LYS A 73 1.90 -11.17 0.38
N GLU A 74 2.81 -11.74 1.17
CA GLU A 74 4.24 -11.84 0.86
C GLU A 74 4.84 -10.47 0.47
N THR A 75 4.43 -9.40 1.16
CA THR A 75 4.76 -8.03 0.77
C THR A 75 5.19 -7.19 1.96
N SER A 76 6.04 -6.20 1.71
CA SER A 76 6.31 -5.13 2.68
C SER A 76 5.24 -4.04 2.59
N TYR A 77 5.10 -3.22 3.62
CA TYR A 77 4.19 -2.06 3.57
C TYR A 77 4.49 -1.13 2.38
N TYR A 78 5.77 -0.87 2.11
CA TYR A 78 6.18 -0.04 0.98
C TYR A 78 5.72 -0.63 -0.36
N GLN A 79 5.97 -1.92 -0.57
CA GLN A 79 5.54 -2.62 -1.79
C GLN A 79 4.02 -2.69 -1.89
N PHE A 80 3.32 -2.93 -0.79
CA PHE A 80 1.87 -2.91 -0.75
C PHE A 80 1.31 -1.57 -1.24
N ILE A 81 1.78 -0.45 -0.68
CA ILE A 81 1.34 0.88 -1.12
C ILE A 81 1.76 1.15 -2.57
N ALA A 82 2.98 0.83 -2.97
CA ALA A 82 3.45 1.02 -4.34
C ALA A 82 2.59 0.24 -5.36
N ASN A 83 2.24 -1.01 -5.04
CA ASN A 83 1.39 -1.86 -5.87
C ASN A 83 -0.03 -1.28 -5.99
N LEU A 84 -0.60 -0.80 -4.89
CA LEU A 84 -1.92 -0.14 -4.91
C LEU A 84 -1.95 1.09 -5.82
N LEU A 85 -0.89 1.90 -5.80
CA LEU A 85 -0.81 3.08 -6.67
C LEU A 85 -0.61 2.70 -8.13
N LYS A 86 0.23 1.71 -8.40
CA LYS A 86 0.46 1.24 -9.76
C LYS A 86 -0.83 0.67 -10.37
N GLN A 87 -1.55 -0.17 -9.64
CA GLN A 87 -2.84 -0.72 -10.09
C GLN A 87 -3.88 0.36 -10.39
N ALA A 88 -3.86 1.46 -9.64
CA ALA A 88 -4.74 2.60 -9.90
C ALA A 88 -4.42 3.29 -11.22
N GLU A 89 -3.12 3.47 -11.51
CA GLU A 89 -2.65 4.06 -12.76
C GLU A 89 -2.98 3.15 -13.95
N ASP A 90 -2.75 1.84 -13.81
CA ASP A 90 -3.06 0.84 -14.84
C ASP A 90 -4.58 0.71 -15.05
N GLY A 91 -5.39 0.81 -14.00
CA GLY A 91 -6.86 0.80 -14.07
C GLY A 91 -7.46 2.07 -14.71
N GLU A 92 -6.79 3.21 -14.61
CA GLU A 92 -7.16 4.44 -15.31
C GLU A 92 -6.82 4.39 -16.82
N THR A 93 -5.87 3.54 -17.23
CA THR A 93 -5.55 3.33 -18.66
C THR A 93 -6.54 2.42 -19.40
N ALA A 94 -7.46 1.76 -18.71
CA ALA A 94 -8.43 0.83 -19.30
C ALA A 94 -9.61 1.47 -20.08
N SER A 95 -9.62 2.80 -20.25
CA SER A 95 -10.59 3.51 -21.12
C SER A 95 -9.98 4.16 -22.36
N VAL A 96 -8.77 3.76 -22.77
CA VAL A 96 -8.17 4.17 -24.05
C VAL A 96 -7.86 2.92 -24.87
N GLU A 97 -8.63 2.70 -25.92
CA GLU A 97 -8.42 1.65 -26.92
C GLU A 97 -7.03 1.82 -27.56
N THR A 98 -6.21 0.77 -27.59
CA THR A 98 -5.17 0.56 -28.61
C THR A 98 -4.89 -0.94 -28.78
N GLU A 99 -4.67 -1.30 -30.05
CA GLU A 99 -4.59 -2.62 -30.69
C GLU A 99 -3.62 -3.67 -30.10
N GLU A 100 -3.95 -4.94 -30.36
CA GLU A 100 -3.15 -6.18 -30.19
C GLU A 100 -1.81 -6.11 -30.99
N VAL A 101 -0.71 -6.83 -30.70
CA VAL A 101 -0.44 -8.29 -30.79
C VAL A 101 0.93 -8.66 -30.05
N PRO A 102 1.49 -9.91 -30.02
CA PRO A 102 1.44 -10.90 -28.91
C PRO A 102 2.81 -11.43 -28.35
N GLU A 103 2.70 -12.27 -27.28
CA GLU A 103 3.52 -13.44 -26.78
C GLU A 103 5.05 -13.30 -26.52
N GLU A 104 5.75 -14.00 -25.63
CA GLU A 104 5.65 -15.31 -24.92
C GLU A 104 6.69 -15.23 -23.75
N GLY A 105 6.49 -15.72 -22.52
CA GLY A 105 6.79 -17.12 -22.14
C GLY A 105 7.62 -17.23 -20.83
N ASP A 106 7.33 -18.31 -20.09
CA ASP A 106 8.05 -18.96 -18.98
C ASP A 106 7.85 -18.55 -17.50
N ALA A 107 6.97 -19.33 -16.85
CA ALA A 107 6.82 -19.52 -15.42
C ALA A 107 7.74 -20.66 -14.92
N LYS A 108 8.40 -20.48 -13.76
CA LYS A 108 8.97 -21.59 -12.96
C LYS A 108 8.82 -21.34 -11.45
N ASP A 109 8.02 -22.23 -10.84
CA ASP A 109 8.12 -22.87 -9.53
C ASP A 109 8.78 -22.16 -8.33
N VAL A 110 7.97 -21.85 -7.31
CA VAL A 110 8.37 -22.02 -5.90
C VAL A 110 7.21 -22.64 -5.10
N LYS A 111 7.41 -23.87 -4.60
CA LYS A 111 6.56 -24.48 -3.56
C LYS A 111 6.95 -23.88 -2.20
N ALA A 112 6.00 -23.29 -1.48
CA ALA A 112 6.13 -23.00 -0.06
C ALA A 112 4.87 -23.44 0.69
N THR A 113 5.08 -24.27 1.70
CA THR A 113 4.04 -24.84 2.56
C THR A 113 3.65 -23.81 3.63
N THR A 114 2.65 -22.97 3.39
CA THR A 114 2.22 -22.02 4.41
C THR A 114 1.15 -22.65 5.29
N LYS A 115 1.59 -23.23 6.41
CA LYS A 115 0.72 -23.46 7.57
C LYS A 115 0.30 -22.08 8.05
N GLY A 116 -0.90 -21.65 7.63
CA GLY A 116 -1.41 -20.30 7.81
C GLY A 116 -1.23 -19.80 9.24
N PHE A 117 -0.66 -18.60 9.38
CA PHE A 117 -0.37 -17.90 10.62
C PHE A 117 -1.54 -17.89 11.63
N PHE A 118 -2.79 -17.84 11.15
CA PHE A 118 -4.00 -17.90 11.99
C PHE A 118 -4.19 -19.20 12.78
N ALA A 119 -3.56 -20.31 12.38
CA ALA A 119 -3.66 -21.58 13.10
C ALA A 119 -3.00 -21.52 14.50
N ARG A 120 -2.14 -20.53 14.77
CA ARG A 120 -1.49 -20.32 16.07
C ARG A 120 -2.27 -19.40 17.02
N PHE A 121 -3.30 -18.71 16.54
CA PHE A 121 -4.02 -17.69 17.32
C PHE A 121 -5.39 -18.14 17.85
N PHE A 122 -5.91 -19.28 17.38
CA PHE A 122 -7.20 -19.84 17.83
C PHE A 122 -7.08 -21.22 18.50
N SER A 123 -5.87 -21.58 18.95
CA SER A 123 -5.62 -22.76 19.78
C SER A 123 -5.54 -22.41 21.26
#